data_AF-A0A948SCP8-F1
#
_entry.id   AF-A0A948SCP8-F1
#
_cell.length_a   1.000
_cell.length_b   1.000
_cell.length_c   1.000
_cell.angle_alpha   90.00
_cell.angle_beta   90.00
_cell.angle_gamma   90.00
#
_symmetry.space_group_name_H-M   'P 1'
#
loop_
_entity.id
_entity.type
_entity.pdbx_description
1 polymer ?
#
loop_
_entity_poly.entity_id
_entity_poly.type
_entity_poly.pdbx_seq_one_letter_code
_entity_poly.pdbx_strand_id
1 'polypeptide(L)'
;MSALLSDNLLLFAWNLTCLLMLSVAGLFFLICRKHYQRRQRYRAVTEIDRLLKQMTDPELFNESNVAFHERLRHYYDHNYVDLLYTWTRQFQKLTAVERDLYCNNSARCGLFDHISENLNDRDSAKVCISLEVCGLARMTSFAEQVMRYSWAPTFAPFACHALVRMNFDEGMPCVLRAYGHQLISNAELISICTEFSKDELTSWATQTAHWPLPEVLHKYWVSA
;
A
#
# COMPACT_ATOMS: atom_id res chain seq x y z
N MET A 1 -4.68 -51.06 50.24
CA MET A 1 -4.10 -49.74 49.85
C MET A 1 -3.81 -49.61 48.34
N SER A 2 -3.64 -50.69 47.58
CA SER A 2 -3.37 -50.64 46.13
C SER A 2 -4.58 -50.23 45.25
N ALA A 3 -5.81 -50.59 45.63
CA ALA A 3 -7.02 -50.28 44.84
C ALA A 3 -7.37 -48.77 44.81
N LEU A 4 -7.18 -48.04 45.92
CA LEU A 4 -7.43 -46.59 46.00
C LEU A 4 -6.45 -45.75 45.17
N LEU A 5 -5.21 -46.23 44.97
CA LEU A 5 -4.22 -45.56 44.11
C LEU A 5 -4.54 -45.79 42.62
N SER A 6 -5.07 -46.96 42.26
CA SER A 6 -5.54 -47.29 40.90
C SER A 6 -6.65 -46.34 40.44
N ASP A 7 -7.65 -46.10 41.28
CA ASP A 7 -8.81 -45.28 40.92
C ASP A 7 -8.45 -43.79 40.76
N ASN A 8 -7.55 -43.27 41.61
CA ASN A 8 -7.05 -41.90 41.49
C ASN A 8 -6.16 -41.71 40.25
N LEU A 9 -5.35 -42.72 39.90
CA LEU A 9 -4.54 -42.70 38.67
C LEU A 9 -5.42 -42.75 37.41
N LEU A 10 -6.47 -43.56 37.41
CA LEU A 10 -7.43 -43.64 36.30
C LEU A 10 -8.22 -42.33 36.12
N LEU A 11 -8.66 -41.72 37.22
CA LEU A 11 -9.35 -40.42 37.18
C LEU A 11 -8.41 -39.31 36.66
N PHE A 12 -7.15 -39.31 37.09
CA PHE A 12 -6.14 -38.37 36.60
C PHE A 12 -5.87 -38.57 35.10
N ALA A 13 -5.69 -39.82 34.65
CA ALA A 13 -5.51 -40.15 33.25
C ALA A 13 -6.71 -39.70 32.40
N TRP A 14 -7.94 -39.95 32.87
CA TRP A 14 -9.17 -39.50 32.20
C TRP A 14 -9.23 -37.97 32.07
N ASN A 15 -8.97 -37.25 33.17
CA ASN A 15 -8.96 -35.79 33.14
C ASN A 15 -7.88 -35.24 32.19
N LEU A 16 -6.70 -35.85 32.16
CA LEU A 16 -5.63 -35.48 31.23
C LEU A 16 -6.04 -35.75 29.77
N THR A 17 -6.66 -36.90 29.48
CA THR A 17 -7.18 -37.23 28.15
C THR A 17 -8.29 -36.25 27.73
N CYS A 18 -9.21 -35.90 28.62
CA CYS A 18 -10.24 -34.90 28.35
C CYS A 18 -9.63 -33.52 28.05
N LEU A 19 -8.63 -33.10 28.84
CA LEU A 19 -7.94 -31.83 28.64
C LEU A 19 -7.19 -31.82 27.30
N LEU A 20 -6.50 -32.92 26.96
CA LEU A 20 -5.85 -33.09 25.66
C LEU A 20 -6.86 -33.02 24.51
N MET A 21 -7.98 -33.75 24.59
CA MET A 21 -9.01 -33.73 23.56
C MET A 21 -9.65 -32.35 23.38
N LEU A 22 -9.93 -31.64 24.47
CA LEU A 22 -10.44 -30.26 24.40
C LEU A 22 -9.40 -29.30 23.80
N SER A 23 -8.12 -29.46 24.15
CA SER A 23 -7.05 -28.64 23.58
C SER A 23 -6.89 -28.86 22.07
N VAL A 24 -6.98 -30.12 21.62
CA VAL A 24 -6.93 -30.49 20.21
C VAL A 24 -8.16 -29.93 19.48
N ALA A 25 -9.36 -30.11 20.02
CA ALA A 25 -10.58 -29.55 19.45
C ALA A 25 -10.54 -28.01 19.35
N GLY A 26 -10.02 -27.34 20.39
CA GLY A 26 -9.80 -25.89 20.41
C GLY A 26 -8.82 -25.44 19.33
N LEU A 27 -7.69 -26.14 19.16
CA LEU A 27 -6.74 -25.88 18.08
C LEU A 27 -7.37 -26.05 16.70
N PHE A 28 -8.12 -27.12 16.46
CA PHE A 28 -8.85 -27.32 15.21
C PHE A 28 -9.83 -26.19 14.93
N PHE A 29 -10.59 -25.76 15.93
CA PHE A 29 -11.51 -24.63 15.78
C PHE A 29 -10.77 -23.32 15.40
N LEU A 30 -9.64 -23.03 16.04
CA LEU A 30 -8.82 -21.86 15.71
C LEU A 30 -8.26 -21.93 14.27
N ILE A 31 -7.81 -23.11 13.84
CA ILE A 31 -7.33 -23.34 12.46
C ILE A 31 -8.48 -23.11 11.47
N CYS A 32 -9.65 -23.73 11.70
CA CYS A 32 -10.84 -23.56 10.86
C CYS A 32 -11.26 -22.08 10.77
N ARG A 33 -11.31 -21.38 11.91
CA ARG A 33 -11.62 -19.95 11.97
C ARG A 33 -10.61 -19.11 11.18
N LYS A 34 -9.31 -19.37 11.34
CA LYS A 34 -8.24 -18.68 10.60
C LYS A 34 -8.35 -18.91 9.09
N HIS A 35 -8.63 -20.13 8.66
CA HIS A 35 -8.83 -20.46 7.24
C HIS A 35 -10.09 -19.80 6.68
N TYR A 36 -11.18 -19.79 7.43
CA TYR A 36 -12.41 -19.10 7.04
C TYR A 36 -12.18 -17.60 6.84
N GLN A 37 -11.53 -16.93 7.80
CA GLN A 37 -11.17 -15.51 7.69
C GLN A 37 -10.26 -15.23 6.50
N ARG A 38 -9.24 -16.07 6.26
CA ARG A 38 -8.37 -15.97 5.08
C ARG A 38 -9.16 -16.10 3.78
N ARG A 39 -10.09 -17.05 3.71
CA ARG A 39 -10.94 -17.26 2.54
C ARG A 39 -11.85 -16.06 2.28
N GLN A 40 -12.43 -15.47 3.32
CA GLN A 40 -13.23 -14.25 3.20
C GLN A 40 -12.41 -13.08 2.68
N ARG A 41 -11.24 -12.81 3.26
CA ARG A 41 -10.33 -11.74 2.78
C ARG A 41 -9.90 -11.96 1.34
N TYR A 42 -9.55 -13.20 0.97
CA TYR A 42 -9.20 -13.53 -0.41
C TYR A 42 -10.34 -13.25 -1.39
N ARG A 43 -11.58 -13.60 -1.03
CA ARG A 43 -12.76 -13.29 -1.85
C ARG A 43 -12.95 -11.78 -2.02
N ALA A 44 -12.88 -11.01 -0.94
CA ALA A 44 -13.01 -9.56 -0.97
C ALA A 44 -11.95 -8.92 -1.88
N VAL A 45 -10.66 -9.26 -1.69
CA VAL A 45 -9.58 -8.73 -2.53
C VAL A 45 -9.73 -9.13 -4.00
N THR A 46 -10.17 -10.36 -4.28
CA THR A 46 -10.42 -10.81 -5.67
C THR A 46 -11.57 -10.04 -6.29
N GLU A 47 -12.59 -9.72 -5.51
CA GLU A 47 -13.74 -8.95 -5.97
C GLU A 47 -13.38 -7.49 -6.22
N ILE A 48 -12.63 -6.87 -5.30
CA ILE A 48 -12.05 -5.54 -5.47
C ILE A 48 -11.19 -5.50 -6.74
N ASP A 49 -10.32 -6.48 -6.96
CA ASP A 49 -9.48 -6.55 -8.17
C ASP A 49 -10.31 -6.59 -9.45
N ARG A 50 -11.37 -7.40 -9.47
CA ARG A 50 -12.29 -7.47 -10.62
C ARG A 50 -13.04 -6.16 -10.83
N LEU A 51 -13.48 -5.52 -9.75
CA LEU A 51 -14.22 -4.27 -9.81
C LEU A 51 -13.31 -3.16 -10.35
N LEU A 52 -12.12 -3.02 -9.79
CA LEU A 52 -11.17 -2.00 -10.20
C LEU A 52 -10.68 -2.18 -11.63
N LYS A 53 -10.58 -3.42 -12.15
CA LYS A 53 -10.27 -3.65 -13.57
C LYS A 53 -11.26 -2.99 -14.53
N GLN A 54 -12.50 -2.74 -14.11
CA GLN A 54 -13.48 -2.04 -14.94
C GLN A 54 -13.16 -0.54 -15.08
N MET A 55 -12.31 0.03 -14.21
CA MET A 55 -11.90 1.43 -14.28
C MET A 55 -11.04 1.75 -15.51
N THR A 56 -10.50 0.75 -16.21
CA THR A 56 -9.81 0.96 -17.50
C THR A 56 -10.76 0.98 -18.69
N ASP A 57 -12.07 0.76 -18.49
CA ASP A 57 -13.05 0.80 -19.54
C ASP A 57 -13.40 2.27 -19.90
N PRO A 58 -13.16 2.72 -21.14
CA PRO A 58 -13.52 4.08 -21.57
C PRO A 58 -15.03 4.32 -21.56
N GLU A 59 -15.84 3.25 -21.66
CA GLU A 59 -17.29 3.33 -21.72
C GLU A 59 -17.97 3.14 -20.36
N LEU A 60 -17.18 3.01 -19.27
CA LEU A 60 -17.69 2.71 -17.92
C LEU A 60 -18.84 3.62 -17.48
N PHE A 61 -18.84 4.87 -17.93
CA PHE A 61 -19.82 5.91 -17.59
C PHE A 61 -20.72 6.33 -18.76
N ASN A 62 -20.73 5.60 -19.87
CA ASN A 62 -21.62 5.88 -21.01
C ASN A 62 -23.09 5.55 -20.65
N GLU A 63 -23.30 4.54 -19.80
CA GLU A 63 -24.60 4.16 -19.25
C GLU A 63 -24.60 4.25 -17.72
N SER A 64 -25.78 4.33 -17.12
CA SER A 64 -25.92 4.33 -15.66
C SER A 64 -25.53 2.97 -15.07
N ASN A 65 -24.25 2.82 -14.70
CA ASN A 65 -23.72 1.59 -14.13
C ASN A 65 -23.97 1.53 -12.60
N VAL A 66 -25.25 1.54 -12.21
CA VAL A 66 -25.68 1.60 -10.80
C VAL A 66 -25.08 0.46 -9.97
N ALA A 67 -25.10 -0.76 -10.50
CA ALA A 67 -24.57 -1.94 -9.81
C ALA A 67 -23.06 -1.84 -9.54
N PHE A 68 -22.29 -1.26 -10.47
CA PHE A 68 -20.87 -0.99 -10.23
C PHE A 68 -20.68 0.01 -9.10
N HIS A 69 -21.40 1.14 -9.13
CA HIS A 69 -21.30 2.17 -8.11
C HIS A 69 -21.69 1.67 -6.72
N GLU A 70 -22.76 0.87 -6.61
CA GLU A 70 -23.17 0.25 -5.35
C GLU A 70 -22.10 -0.69 -4.79
N ARG A 71 -21.49 -1.52 -5.64
CA ARG A 71 -20.42 -2.44 -5.22
C ARG A 71 -19.14 -1.69 -4.84
N LEU A 72 -18.78 -0.66 -5.60
CA LEU A 72 -17.63 0.16 -5.28
C LEU A 72 -17.84 0.88 -3.94
N ARG A 73 -19.02 1.46 -3.74
CA ARG A 73 -19.40 2.14 -2.50
C ARG A 73 -19.38 1.19 -1.30
N HIS A 74 -19.82 -0.05 -1.47
CA HIS A 74 -19.71 -1.06 -0.42
C HIS A 74 -18.25 -1.22 0.06
N TYR A 75 -17.29 -1.38 -0.85
CA TYR A 75 -15.88 -1.51 -0.49
C TYR A 75 -15.25 -0.21 -0.02
N TYR A 76 -15.72 0.92 -0.53
CA TYR A 76 -15.33 2.22 -0.06
C TYR A 76 -15.68 2.39 1.43
N ASP A 77 -16.92 2.05 1.82
CA ASP A 77 -17.40 2.22 3.19
C ASP A 77 -16.79 1.20 4.18
N HIS A 78 -16.46 -0.01 3.73
CA HIS A 78 -16.10 -1.14 4.63
C HIS A 78 -14.64 -1.61 4.51
N ASN A 79 -13.96 -1.32 3.39
CA ASN A 79 -12.66 -1.87 3.03
C ASN A 79 -11.76 -0.86 2.30
N TYR A 80 -11.86 0.43 2.63
CA TYR A 80 -11.19 1.50 1.89
C TYR A 80 -9.67 1.31 1.71
N VAL A 81 -8.96 0.85 2.75
CA VAL A 81 -7.51 0.62 2.68
C VAL A 81 -7.16 -0.51 1.71
N ASP A 82 -7.91 -1.62 1.74
CA ASP A 82 -7.71 -2.73 0.81
C ASP A 82 -8.06 -2.32 -0.63
N LEU A 83 -9.06 -1.45 -0.78
CA LEU A 83 -9.46 -0.85 -2.05
C LEU A 83 -8.32 0.00 -2.63
N LEU A 84 -7.76 0.94 -1.84
CA LEU A 84 -6.62 1.76 -2.27
C LEU A 84 -5.37 0.92 -2.54
N TYR A 85 -5.06 -0.07 -1.70
CA TYR A 85 -3.93 -0.97 -1.92
C TYR A 85 -4.07 -1.79 -3.20
N THR A 86 -5.28 -2.24 -3.52
CA THR A 86 -5.52 -2.96 -4.77
C THR A 86 -5.44 -2.00 -5.97
N TRP A 87 -5.92 -0.77 -5.80
CA TRP A 87 -5.83 0.29 -6.80
C TRP A 87 -4.37 0.61 -7.17
N THR A 88 -3.49 0.84 -6.19
CA THR A 88 -2.07 1.15 -6.46
C THR A 88 -1.37 0.00 -7.19
N ARG A 89 -1.65 -1.25 -6.78
CA ARG A 89 -1.11 -2.45 -7.44
C ARG A 89 -1.60 -2.65 -8.87
N GLN A 90 -2.82 -2.24 -9.17
CA GLN A 90 -3.33 -2.28 -10.55
C GLN A 90 -2.69 -1.17 -11.37
N PHE A 91 -2.70 0.07 -10.87
CA PHE A 91 -2.11 1.23 -11.54
C PHE A 91 -0.67 0.96 -12.01
N GLN A 92 0.16 0.36 -11.15
CA GLN A 92 1.55 0.03 -11.48
C GLN A 92 1.71 -0.93 -12.67
N LYS A 93 0.72 -1.79 -12.95
CA LYS A 93 0.74 -2.76 -14.06
C LYS A 93 0.25 -2.19 -15.38
N LEU A 94 -0.45 -1.06 -15.34
CA LEU A 94 -1.06 -0.44 -16.51
C LEU A 94 -0.03 0.31 -17.34
N THR A 95 -0.31 0.43 -18.65
CA THR A 95 0.41 1.31 -19.56
C THR A 95 0.13 2.78 -19.23
N ALA A 96 0.93 3.72 -19.76
CA ALA A 96 0.75 5.14 -19.51
C ALA A 96 -0.66 5.64 -19.89
N VAL A 97 -1.19 5.21 -21.05
CA VAL A 97 -2.54 5.60 -21.52
C VAL A 97 -3.63 5.05 -20.61
N GLU A 98 -3.53 3.78 -20.22
CA GLU A 98 -4.50 3.16 -19.30
C GLU A 98 -4.48 3.79 -17.91
N ARG A 99 -3.31 4.22 -17.42
CA ARG A 99 -3.16 4.89 -16.13
C ARG A 99 -3.95 6.18 -16.05
N ASP A 100 -3.91 7.01 -17.09
CA ASP A 100 -4.64 8.28 -17.11
C ASP A 100 -6.15 8.04 -17.06
N LEU A 101 -6.66 7.11 -17.88
CA LEU A 101 -8.07 6.72 -17.88
C LEU A 101 -8.49 6.13 -16.52
N TYR A 102 -7.69 5.21 -15.99
CA TYR A 102 -7.93 4.56 -14.71
C TYR A 102 -7.98 5.56 -13.56
N CYS A 103 -7.04 6.52 -13.53
CA CYS A 103 -6.99 7.59 -12.54
C CYS A 103 -8.22 8.50 -12.64
N ASN A 104 -8.58 8.94 -13.85
CA ASN A 104 -9.74 9.80 -14.09
C ASN A 104 -11.04 9.12 -13.67
N ASN A 105 -11.23 7.85 -14.06
CA ASN A 105 -12.41 7.09 -13.69
C ASN A 105 -12.50 6.84 -12.17
N SER A 106 -11.35 6.63 -11.52
CA SER A 106 -11.27 6.50 -10.07
C SER A 106 -11.64 7.81 -9.35
N ALA A 107 -11.14 8.94 -9.82
CA ALA A 107 -11.48 10.26 -9.30
C ALA A 107 -12.98 10.57 -9.46
N ARG A 108 -13.57 10.26 -10.63
CA ARG A 108 -15.01 10.40 -10.90
C ARG A 108 -15.89 9.59 -9.95
N CYS A 109 -15.36 8.49 -9.42
CA CYS A 109 -16.05 7.66 -8.44
C CYS A 109 -15.86 8.12 -6.99
N GLY A 110 -15.14 9.22 -6.73
CA GLY A 110 -14.85 9.70 -5.37
C GLY A 110 -13.82 8.83 -4.63
N LEU A 111 -13.04 8.01 -5.35
CA LEU A 111 -12.09 7.09 -4.72
C LEU A 111 -11.04 7.84 -3.87
N PHE A 112 -10.76 9.10 -4.19
CA PHE A 112 -9.74 9.91 -3.54
C PHE A 112 -10.29 10.87 -2.48
N ASP A 113 -11.59 10.87 -2.19
CA ASP A 113 -12.21 11.90 -1.34
C ASP A 113 -11.71 11.84 0.12
N HIS A 114 -11.38 10.65 0.63
CA HIS A 114 -10.86 10.45 2.00
C HIS A 114 -9.34 10.57 2.12
N ILE A 115 -8.61 10.92 1.05
CA ILE A 115 -7.15 11.02 1.09
C ILE A 115 -6.68 12.05 2.12
N SER A 116 -7.35 13.20 2.22
CA SER A 116 -6.99 14.23 3.21
C SER A 116 -7.17 13.73 4.65
N GLU A 117 -8.23 12.98 4.92
CA GLU A 117 -8.51 12.43 6.26
C GLU A 117 -7.49 11.34 6.60
N ASN A 118 -7.18 10.45 5.66
CA ASN A 118 -6.19 9.39 5.85
C ASN A 118 -4.78 9.94 6.07
N LEU A 119 -4.40 11.02 5.39
CA LEU A 119 -3.12 11.71 5.59
C LEU A 119 -3.03 12.38 6.98
N ASN A 120 -4.12 12.49 7.74
CA ASN A 120 -4.12 13.00 9.11
C ASN A 120 -4.48 11.89 10.14
N ASP A 121 -4.61 10.65 9.69
CA ASP A 121 -4.95 9.52 10.55
C ASP A 121 -3.73 9.08 11.40
N ARG A 122 -4.00 8.43 12.53
CA ARG A 122 -2.97 7.83 13.39
C ARG A 122 -2.50 6.48 12.87
N ASP A 123 -3.28 5.83 12.00
CA ASP A 123 -2.93 4.56 11.39
C ASP A 123 -1.88 4.77 10.28
N SER A 124 -0.65 4.34 10.55
CA SER A 124 0.48 4.43 9.62
C SER A 124 0.19 3.74 8.28
N ALA A 125 -0.62 2.67 8.24
CA ALA A 125 -0.94 2.00 6.98
C ALA A 125 -1.78 2.90 6.06
N LYS A 126 -2.74 3.63 6.64
CA LYS A 126 -3.57 4.61 5.92
C LYS A 126 -2.74 5.77 5.40
N VAL A 127 -1.82 6.28 6.22
CA VAL A 127 -0.90 7.35 5.82
C VAL A 127 -0.03 6.87 4.65
N CYS A 128 0.67 5.75 4.79
CA CYS A 128 1.55 5.22 3.73
C CYS A 128 0.81 4.97 2.41
N ILE A 129 -0.36 4.33 2.44
CA ILE A 129 -1.10 4.09 1.20
C ILE A 129 -1.60 5.38 0.56
N SER A 130 -1.98 6.38 1.36
CA SER A 130 -2.44 7.67 0.86
C SER A 130 -1.30 8.47 0.24
N LEU A 131 -0.09 8.42 0.82
CA LEU A 131 1.11 8.99 0.21
C LEU A 131 1.38 8.34 -1.16
N GLU A 132 1.30 7.01 -1.26
CA GLU A 132 1.48 6.29 -2.52
C GLU A 132 0.44 6.69 -3.56
N VAL A 133 -0.85 6.75 -3.19
CA VAL A 133 -1.93 7.20 -4.08
C VAL A 133 -1.70 8.64 -4.54
N CYS A 134 -1.35 9.54 -3.63
CA CYS A 134 -1.05 10.93 -3.93
C CYS A 134 0.06 11.06 -4.99
N GLY A 135 1.12 10.25 -4.88
CA GLY A 135 2.19 10.19 -5.87
C GLY A 135 1.72 9.64 -7.21
N LEU A 136 1.11 8.45 -7.22
CA LEU A 136 0.70 7.77 -8.45
C LEU A 136 -0.36 8.55 -9.24
N ALA A 137 -1.33 9.15 -8.54
CA ALA A 137 -2.38 9.98 -9.13
C ALA A 137 -1.95 11.44 -9.36
N ARG A 138 -0.67 11.79 -9.10
CA ARG A 138 -0.08 13.13 -9.29
C ARG A 138 -0.90 14.25 -8.62
N MET A 139 -1.34 14.02 -7.38
CA MET A 139 -2.24 14.92 -6.67
C MET A 139 -1.49 16.13 -6.06
N THR A 140 -1.08 17.07 -6.90
CA THR A 140 -0.27 18.25 -6.50
C THR A 140 -0.94 19.13 -5.45
N SER A 141 -2.27 19.13 -5.34
CA SER A 141 -3.01 19.82 -4.28
C SER A 141 -2.66 19.34 -2.87
N PHE A 142 -2.11 18.13 -2.73
CA PHE A 142 -1.67 17.56 -1.45
C PHE A 142 -0.16 17.74 -1.18
N ALA A 143 0.60 18.37 -2.08
CA ALA A 143 2.05 18.44 -1.99
C ALA A 143 2.55 19.01 -0.64
N GLU A 144 1.92 20.06 -0.11
CA GLU A 144 2.28 20.61 1.20
C GLU A 144 2.01 19.65 2.36
N GLN A 145 0.92 18.86 2.30
CA GLN A 145 0.60 17.87 3.32
C GLN A 145 1.60 16.71 3.26
N VAL A 146 1.91 16.22 2.05
CA VAL A 146 2.90 15.16 1.81
C VAL A 146 4.30 15.61 2.25
N MET A 147 4.67 16.88 2.02
CA MET A 147 5.96 17.44 2.42
C MET A 147 6.23 17.34 3.92
N ARG A 148 5.21 17.35 4.77
CA ARG A 148 5.40 17.19 6.23
C ARG A 148 5.93 15.80 6.60
N TYR A 149 5.64 14.80 5.77
CA TYR A 149 6.03 13.43 5.98
C TYR A 149 7.44 13.10 5.46
N SER A 150 8.03 13.95 4.62
CA SER A 150 9.40 13.72 4.09
C SER A 150 10.49 13.75 5.17
N TRP A 151 10.17 14.30 6.34
CA TRP A 151 11.07 14.41 7.50
C TRP A 151 10.73 13.43 8.62
N ALA A 152 9.69 12.62 8.47
CA ALA A 152 9.30 11.61 9.45
C ALA A 152 9.94 10.26 9.08
N PRO A 153 10.84 9.67 9.89
CA PRO A 153 11.61 8.48 9.48
C PRO A 153 10.77 7.31 8.95
N THR A 154 9.58 7.07 9.52
CA THR A 154 8.67 6.01 9.09
C THR A 154 8.04 6.26 7.72
N PHE A 155 7.87 7.53 7.33
CA PHE A 155 7.09 7.94 6.16
C PHE A 155 7.95 8.59 5.06
N ALA A 156 9.17 9.01 5.39
CA ALA A 156 10.05 9.76 4.52
C ALA A 156 10.27 9.12 3.15
N PRO A 157 10.50 7.79 3.03
CA PRO A 157 10.64 7.15 1.72
C PRO A 157 9.38 7.30 0.86
N PHE A 158 8.20 7.04 1.43
CA PHE A 158 6.90 7.13 0.73
C PHE A 158 6.57 8.57 0.34
N ALA A 159 6.78 9.51 1.26
CA ALA A 159 6.49 10.92 1.03
C ALA A 159 7.40 11.52 -0.02
N CYS A 160 8.71 11.25 0.06
CA CYS A 160 9.66 11.75 -0.94
C CYS A 160 9.38 11.15 -2.32
N HIS A 161 9.08 9.85 -2.40
CA HIS A 161 8.69 9.21 -3.65
C HIS A 161 7.43 9.87 -4.25
N ALA A 162 6.42 10.09 -3.43
CA ALA A 162 5.19 10.74 -3.85
C ALA A 162 5.44 12.16 -4.38
N LEU A 163 6.25 12.96 -3.67
CA LEU A 163 6.60 14.32 -4.09
C LEU A 163 7.28 14.36 -5.44
N VAL A 164 8.24 13.46 -5.71
CA VAL A 164 8.89 13.40 -7.02
C VAL A 164 7.89 13.05 -8.13
N ARG A 165 6.97 12.11 -7.87
CA ARG A 165 5.93 11.75 -8.86
C ARG A 165 4.93 12.89 -9.12
N MET A 166 4.65 13.72 -8.11
CA MET A 166 3.81 14.91 -8.24
C MET A 166 4.50 16.03 -9.01
N ASN A 167 5.76 16.31 -8.67
CA ASN A 167 6.58 17.33 -9.28
C ASN A 167 8.06 16.92 -9.16
N PHE A 168 8.66 16.51 -10.27
CA PHE A 168 10.02 15.99 -10.30
C PHE A 168 11.05 17.03 -9.83
N ASP A 169 10.95 18.26 -10.35
CA ASP A 169 11.94 19.31 -10.11
C ASP A 169 11.97 19.78 -8.64
N GLU A 170 10.80 19.81 -8.00
CA GLU A 170 10.65 20.19 -6.59
C GLU A 170 10.84 19.01 -5.62
N GLY A 171 10.45 17.81 -6.06
CA GLY A 171 10.52 16.59 -5.25
C GLY A 171 11.93 16.03 -5.13
N MET A 172 12.74 16.10 -6.19
CA MET A 172 14.09 15.52 -6.19
C MET A 172 15.03 16.18 -5.15
N PRO A 173 15.05 17.52 -4.98
CA PRO A 173 15.76 18.14 -3.85
C PRO A 173 15.28 17.63 -2.48
N CYS A 174 14.01 17.26 -2.33
CA CYS A 174 13.49 16.70 -1.09
C CYS A 174 14.06 15.31 -0.82
N VAL A 175 14.09 14.44 -1.84
CA VAL A 175 14.70 13.10 -1.76
C VAL A 175 16.16 13.19 -1.33
N LEU A 176 16.96 14.03 -2.01
CA LEU A 176 18.40 14.11 -1.73
C LEU A 176 18.68 14.67 -0.33
N ARG A 177 17.87 15.62 0.15
CA ARG A 177 17.95 16.10 1.53
C ARG A 177 17.63 15.00 2.53
N ALA A 178 16.50 14.31 2.36
CA ALA A 178 16.11 13.22 3.25
C ALA A 178 17.16 12.09 3.26
N TYR A 179 17.75 11.77 2.11
CA TYR A 179 18.88 10.86 1.99
C TYR A 179 20.12 11.33 2.77
N GLY A 180 20.51 12.60 2.63
CA GLY A 180 21.62 13.19 3.39
C GLY A 180 21.41 13.15 4.91
N HIS A 181 20.15 13.16 5.36
CA HIS A 181 19.76 13.00 6.76
C HIS A 181 19.53 11.53 7.19
N GLN A 182 19.87 10.56 6.34
CA GLN A 182 19.71 9.12 6.61
C GLN A 182 18.25 8.68 6.86
N LEU A 183 17.28 9.46 6.36
CA LEU A 183 15.85 9.10 6.40
C LEU A 183 15.44 8.21 5.23
N ILE A 184 16.27 8.16 4.20
CA ILE A 184 16.13 7.30 3.02
C ILE A 184 17.41 6.48 2.88
N SER A 185 17.27 5.18 2.70
CA SER A 185 18.36 4.25 2.44
C SER A 185 18.80 4.25 0.98
N ASN A 186 19.97 3.66 0.70
CA ASN A 186 20.44 3.47 -0.69
C ASN A 186 19.41 2.72 -1.55
N ALA A 187 18.74 1.70 -1.01
CA ALA A 187 17.77 0.90 -1.75
C ALA A 187 16.53 1.73 -2.12
N GLU A 188 16.04 2.55 -1.20
CA GLU A 188 14.88 3.43 -1.43
C GLU A 188 15.23 4.54 -2.43
N LEU A 189 16.40 5.17 -2.29
CA LEU A 189 16.87 6.17 -3.24
C LEU A 189 16.95 5.61 -4.67
N ILE A 190 17.53 4.42 -4.84
CA ILE A 190 17.58 3.75 -6.15
C ILE A 190 16.15 3.48 -6.63
N SER A 191 15.29 2.91 -5.79
CA SER A 191 13.91 2.56 -6.16
C SER A 191 13.13 3.77 -6.66
N ILE A 192 13.20 4.89 -5.95
CA ILE A 192 12.50 6.14 -6.34
C ILE A 192 12.96 6.57 -7.73
N CYS A 193 14.27 6.61 -7.93
CA CYS A 193 14.80 7.21 -9.12
C CYS A 193 14.80 6.28 -10.35
N THR A 194 14.71 4.95 -10.18
CA THR A 194 14.53 4.02 -11.31
C THR A 194 13.22 4.20 -12.08
N GLU A 195 12.27 4.97 -11.55
CA GLU A 195 11.03 5.30 -12.26
C GLU A 195 11.19 6.38 -13.33
N PHE A 196 12.32 7.08 -13.33
CA PHE A 196 12.62 8.18 -14.24
C PHE A 196 13.71 7.77 -15.23
N SER A 197 13.68 8.39 -16.41
CA SER A 197 14.70 8.12 -17.42
C SER A 197 16.06 8.65 -16.97
N LYS A 198 17.13 8.01 -17.45
CA LYS A 198 18.52 8.47 -17.22
C LYS A 198 18.71 9.91 -17.72
N ASP A 199 18.09 10.25 -18.84
CA ASP A 199 18.18 11.58 -19.43
C ASP A 199 17.50 12.65 -18.56
N GLU A 200 16.33 12.36 -17.97
CA GLU A 200 15.66 13.28 -17.03
C GLU A 200 16.52 13.52 -15.79
N LEU A 201 17.05 12.46 -15.18
CA LEU A 201 17.88 12.56 -13.97
C LEU A 201 19.20 13.31 -14.22
N THR A 202 19.87 13.02 -15.33
CA THR A 202 21.14 13.68 -15.69
C THR A 202 20.93 15.13 -16.12
N SER A 203 19.86 15.42 -16.86
CA SER A 203 19.47 16.79 -17.22
C SER A 203 19.16 17.61 -15.96
N TRP A 204 18.38 17.07 -15.03
CA TRP A 204 18.10 17.73 -13.76
C TRP A 204 19.35 17.96 -12.92
N ALA A 205 20.24 16.97 -12.82
CA ALA A 205 21.48 17.09 -12.06
C ALA A 205 22.43 18.15 -12.64
N THR A 206 22.51 18.27 -13.97
CA THR A 206 23.34 19.30 -14.63
C THR A 206 22.74 20.70 -14.48
N GLN A 207 21.41 20.83 -14.56
CA GLN A 207 20.71 22.10 -14.39
C GLN A 207 20.76 22.62 -12.95
N THR A 208 20.69 21.73 -11.97
CA THR A 208 20.57 22.15 -10.57
C THR A 208 21.87 22.54 -9.91
N ALA A 209 23.05 22.24 -10.50
CA ALA A 209 24.43 22.65 -10.14
C ALA A 209 24.84 22.65 -8.63
N HIS A 210 23.95 22.35 -7.71
CA HIS A 210 24.02 22.58 -6.27
C HIS A 210 23.75 21.29 -5.48
N TRP A 211 23.33 20.22 -6.17
CA TRP A 211 23.08 18.92 -5.58
C TRP A 211 23.97 17.88 -6.27
N PRO A 212 25.17 17.59 -5.73
CA PRO A 212 25.99 16.50 -6.27
C PRO A 212 25.19 15.19 -6.15
N LEU A 213 25.15 14.42 -7.25
CA LEU A 213 24.50 13.12 -7.24
C LEU A 213 25.23 12.19 -6.26
N PRO A 214 24.51 11.51 -5.36
CA PRO A 214 25.09 10.48 -4.51
C PRO A 214 25.86 9.43 -5.31
N GLU A 215 27.00 8.96 -4.80
CA GLU A 215 27.85 7.95 -5.47
C GLU A 215 27.08 6.67 -5.84
N VAL A 216 26.12 6.28 -4.99
CA VAL A 216 25.26 5.13 -5.26
C VAL A 216 24.53 5.31 -6.59
N LEU A 217 24.04 6.51 -6.90
CA LEU A 217 23.34 6.79 -8.15
C LEU A 217 24.30 6.86 -9.34
N HIS A 218 25.52 7.35 -9.15
CA HIS A 218 26.55 7.33 -10.18
C HIS A 218 26.83 5.91 -10.70
N LYS A 219 26.93 4.93 -9.79
CA LYS A 219 27.20 3.53 -10.15
C LYS A 219 26.11 2.92 -11.04
N TYR A 220 24.85 3.28 -10.79
CA TYR A 220 23.71 2.71 -11.53
C TYR A 220 23.36 3.49 -12.79
N TRP A 221 23.71 4.78 -12.89
CA TRP A 221 23.24 5.63 -13.99
C TRP A 221 24.33 6.22 -14.87
N VAL A 222 25.54 6.48 -14.36
CA VAL A 222 26.60 7.10 -15.16
C VAL A 222 27.47 6.05 -15.85
N SER A 223 27.62 4.87 -15.24
CA SER A 223 28.55 3.81 -15.69
C SER A 223 27.95 2.72 -16.61
N ALA A 224 26.67 2.82 -16.98
CA ALA A 224 25.96 1.86 -17.82
C ALA A 224 25.50 2.47 -19.16
#